data_AF-A0A212F4H5-F1
#
_entry.id   AF-A0A212F4H5-F1
#
_cell.length_a   1.000
_cell.length_b   1.000
_cell.length_c   1.000
_cell.angle_alpha   90.00
_cell.angle_beta   90.00
_cell.angle_gamma   90.00
#
_symmetry.space_group_name_H-M   'P 1'
#
loop_
_entity.id
_entity.type
_entity.pdbx_description
1 polymer ?
#
loop_
_entity_poly.entity_id
_entity_poly.type
_entity_poly.pdbx_seq_one_letter_code
_entity_poly.pdbx_strand_id
1 'polypeptide(L)'
;MSSKVEVRPKTVRIYELDQFEKLLKGIKVAACMITESHQVVDEASVLKRLRALTLNGASDGNACSCCGVGPFASRAQQTAHYKNHWHTYNLKRKLFGKSPLSLGQFNSRRCEDESN
;
A
#
# COMPACT_ATOMS: atom_id res chain seq x y z
N MET A 1 -5.46 50.62 -15.68
CA MET A 1 -5.95 49.78 -16.80
C MET A 1 -5.19 48.47 -16.75
N SER A 2 -5.84 47.38 -16.35
CA SER A 2 -5.18 46.07 -16.21
C SER A 2 -5.24 45.35 -17.56
N SER A 3 -4.11 45.22 -18.24
CA SER A 3 -3.99 44.51 -19.51
C SER A 3 -4.29 43.02 -19.30
N LYS A 4 -5.36 42.51 -19.92
CA LYS A 4 -5.66 41.07 -19.95
C LYS A 4 -4.49 40.34 -20.60
N VAL A 5 -3.78 39.52 -19.82
CA VAL A 5 -2.76 38.61 -20.35
C VAL A 5 -3.48 37.48 -21.08
N GLU A 6 -3.35 37.45 -22.40
CA GLU A 6 -3.92 36.39 -23.24
C GLU A 6 -3.05 35.12 -23.07
N VAL A 7 -3.55 34.14 -22.34
CA VAL A 7 -2.85 32.86 -22.14
C VAL A 7 -3.16 31.93 -23.30
N ARG A 8 -2.19 31.73 -24.20
CA ARG A 8 -2.30 30.76 -25.30
C ARG A 8 -1.74 29.40 -24.86
N PRO A 9 -2.49 28.29 -25.01
CA PRO A 9 -1.98 26.98 -24.68
C PRO A 9 -0.89 26.57 -25.68
N LYS A 10 0.27 26.13 -25.17
CA LYS A 10 1.36 25.56 -25.96
C LYS A 10 1.45 24.06 -25.69
N THR A 11 1.33 23.25 -26.74
CA THR A 11 1.54 21.80 -26.65
C THR A 11 3.04 21.50 -26.66
N VAL A 12 3.51 20.73 -25.67
CA VAL A 12 4.89 20.24 -25.58
C VAL A 12 4.85 18.72 -25.52
N ARG A 13 5.68 18.06 -26.32
CA ARG A 13 5.78 16.60 -26.36
C ARG A 13 6.89 16.14 -25.41
N ILE A 14 6.65 15.04 -24.69
CA ILE A 14 7.58 14.53 -23.66
C ILE A 14 8.95 14.16 -24.25
N TYR A 15 8.98 13.71 -25.51
CA TYR A 15 10.22 13.30 -26.18
C TYR A 15 11.03 14.49 -26.75
N GLU A 16 10.48 15.70 -26.78
CA GLU A 16 11.21 16.92 -27.16
C GLU A 16 11.95 17.46 -25.93
N LEU A 17 13.04 16.78 -25.56
CA LEU A 17 13.74 16.94 -24.27
C LEU A 17 14.05 18.41 -23.92
N ASP A 18 14.57 19.19 -24.87
CA ASP A 18 14.91 20.61 -24.64
C ASP A 18 13.70 21.47 -24.25
N GLN A 19 12.55 21.23 -24.87
CA GLN A 19 11.33 21.98 -24.59
C GLN A 19 10.67 21.49 -23.30
N PHE A 20 10.71 20.19 -23.07
CA PHE A 20 10.18 19.55 -21.88
C PHE A 20 10.96 19.96 -20.62
N GLU A 21 12.29 19.97 -20.65
CA GLU A 21 13.13 20.44 -19.55
C GLU A 21 12.89 21.92 -19.23
N LYS A 22 12.77 22.77 -20.26
CA LYS A 22 12.42 24.19 -20.08
C LYS A 22 11.06 24.36 -19.42
N LEU A 23 10.07 23.51 -19.76
CA LEU A 23 8.75 23.52 -19.14
C LEU A 23 8.81 23.08 -17.67
N LEU A 24 9.64 22.08 -17.35
CA LEU A 24 9.80 21.58 -15.99
C LEU A 24 10.65 22.48 -15.08
N LYS A 25 11.38 23.45 -15.65
CA LYS A 25 12.28 24.32 -14.90
C LYS A 25 11.52 25.12 -13.83
N GLY A 26 11.81 24.83 -12.56
CA GLY A 26 11.21 25.50 -11.40
C GLY A 26 9.91 24.87 -10.89
N ILE A 27 9.42 23.79 -11.52
CA ILE A 27 8.32 23.00 -10.98
C ILE A 27 8.80 22.27 -9.73
N LYS A 28 8.07 22.44 -8.63
CA LYS A 28 8.27 21.66 -7.41
C LYS A 28 7.21 20.57 -7.33
N VAL A 29 7.63 19.33 -7.06
CA VAL A 29 6.70 18.23 -6.79
C VAL A 29 5.97 18.55 -5.48
N ALA A 30 4.64 18.41 -5.47
CA ALA A 30 3.85 18.58 -4.26
C ALA A 30 4.31 17.59 -3.18
N ALA A 31 4.43 18.01 -1.92
CA ALA A 31 5.00 17.19 -0.85
C ALA A 31 4.29 15.82 -0.68
N CYS A 32 2.98 15.75 -0.93
CA CYS A 32 2.22 14.49 -0.89
C CYS A 32 2.50 13.54 -2.07
N MET A 33 3.10 14.05 -3.16
CA MET A 33 3.52 13.30 -4.34
C MET A 33 5.01 13.00 -4.33
N ILE A 34 5.76 13.56 -3.37
CA ILE A 34 7.11 13.11 -3.06
C ILE A 34 6.96 11.75 -2.38
N THR A 35 6.82 10.70 -3.20
CA THR A 35 7.21 9.36 -2.74
C THR A 35 8.65 9.51 -2.29
N GLU A 36 8.96 9.20 -1.02
CA GLU A 36 10.32 9.21 -0.52
C GLU A 36 11.21 8.65 -1.63
N SER A 37 12.12 9.47 -2.15
CA SER A 37 13.05 9.05 -3.19
C SER A 37 13.86 7.94 -2.55
N HIS A 38 13.41 6.71 -2.73
CA HIS A 38 14.09 5.55 -2.20
C HIS A 38 15.40 5.57 -2.95
N GLN A 39 16.46 5.99 -2.25
CA GLN A 39 17.82 5.81 -2.73
C GLN A 39 17.89 4.39 -3.29
N VAL A 40 18.48 4.25 -4.48
CA VAL A 40 18.86 2.95 -5.02
C VAL A 40 19.84 2.36 -4.01
N VAL A 41 19.27 1.70 -3.03
CA VAL A 41 19.99 0.93 -2.03
C VAL A 41 20.27 -0.40 -2.70
N ASP A 42 21.46 -0.91 -2.44
CA ASP A 42 21.95 -2.21 -2.87
C ASP A 42 20.88 -3.32 -2.85
N GLU A 43 21.08 -4.37 -3.65
CA GLU A 43 20.13 -5.49 -3.74
C GLU A 43 19.71 -6.04 -2.36
N ALA A 44 20.60 -6.05 -1.37
CA ALA A 44 20.30 -6.56 -0.04
C ALA A 44 19.31 -5.65 0.71
N SER A 45 19.41 -4.33 0.54
CA SER A 45 18.44 -3.38 1.09
C SER A 45 17.09 -3.43 0.37
N VAL A 46 17.06 -3.66 -0.95
CA VAL A 46 15.81 -3.93 -1.69
C VAL A 46 15.17 -5.22 -1.20
N LEU A 47 15.94 -6.29 -1.04
CA LEU A 47 15.50 -7.56 -0.48
C LEU A 47 15.00 -7.40 0.96
N LYS A 48 15.67 -6.59 1.79
CA LYS A 48 15.23 -6.30 3.16
C LYS A 48 13.88 -5.57 3.18
N ARG A 49 13.68 -4.57 2.30
CA ARG A 49 12.40 -3.86 2.16
C ARG A 49 11.30 -4.77 1.60
N LEU A 50 11.62 -5.57 0.58
CA LEU A 50 10.70 -6.58 0.04
C LEU A 50 10.28 -7.56 1.14
N ARG A 51 11.22 -8.10 1.93
CA ARG A 51 10.93 -8.96 3.09
C ARG A 51 10.15 -8.26 4.21
N ALA A 52 10.21 -6.93 4.31
CA ALA A 52 9.40 -6.16 5.26
C ALA A 52 7.97 -5.94 4.74
N LEU A 53 7.81 -5.77 3.42
CA LEU A 53 6.52 -5.61 2.74
C LEU A 53 5.81 -6.96 2.50
N THR A 54 6.58 -8.03 2.44
CA THR A 54 6.10 -9.40 2.21
C THR A 54 6.53 -10.24 3.41
N LEU A 55 5.55 -10.71 4.19
CA LEU A 55 5.81 -11.66 5.28
C LEU A 55 6.57 -12.87 4.68
N ASN A 56 7.88 -12.92 4.91
CA ASN A 56 8.81 -13.99 4.49
C ASN A 56 9.10 -14.14 2.98
N GLY A 57 9.17 -13.05 2.21
CA GLY A 57 9.67 -13.05 0.83
C GLY A 57 8.57 -12.95 -0.24
N ALA A 58 8.97 -12.91 -1.52
CA ALA A 58 8.11 -12.63 -2.67
C ALA A 58 6.78 -13.39 -2.54
N SER A 59 5.72 -12.68 -2.16
CA SER A 59 4.46 -13.33 -1.85
C SER A 59 3.86 -13.80 -3.17
N ASP A 60 3.73 -15.11 -3.37
CA ASP A 60 2.93 -15.73 -4.43
C ASP A 60 1.42 -15.43 -4.28
N GLY A 61 1.06 -14.33 -3.59
CA GLY A 61 -0.29 -14.03 -3.13
C GLY A 61 -0.81 -14.99 -2.07
N ASN A 62 -0.05 -16.01 -1.65
CA ASN A 62 -0.52 -17.11 -0.80
C ASN A 62 -0.55 -16.78 0.69
N ALA A 63 -0.45 -15.52 1.11
CA ALA A 63 -0.58 -15.13 2.50
C ALA A 63 -1.41 -13.85 2.64
N CYS A 64 -2.10 -13.71 3.77
CA CYS A 64 -2.90 -12.54 4.10
C CYS A 64 -2.07 -11.52 4.87
N SER A 65 -1.80 -10.36 4.25
CA SER A 65 -1.08 -9.23 4.87
C SER A 65 -1.87 -8.50 5.96
N CYS A 66 -3.18 -8.76 6.08
CA CYS A 66 -4.01 -8.19 7.14
C CYS A 66 -3.91 -9.01 8.43
N CYS A 67 -4.00 -10.34 8.32
CA CYS A 67 -4.06 -11.24 9.46
C CYS A 67 -2.72 -11.90 9.80
N GLY A 68 -1.72 -11.79 8.91
CA GLY A 68 -0.46 -12.50 9.06
C GLY A 68 -0.58 -14.02 8.88
N VAL A 69 -1.65 -14.48 8.22
CA VAL A 69 -1.94 -15.91 8.03
C VAL A 69 -1.43 -16.35 6.67
N GLY A 70 -0.71 -17.46 6.66
CA GLY A 70 -0.22 -18.11 5.46
C GLY A 70 1.13 -18.79 5.73
N PRO A 71 1.72 -19.43 4.71
CA PRO A 71 1.16 -19.59 3.36
C PRO A 71 -0.07 -20.50 3.33
N PHE A 72 -1.02 -20.22 2.43
CA PHE A 72 -2.18 -21.06 2.15
C PHE A 72 -1.75 -22.20 1.21
N ALA A 73 -2.15 -23.43 1.55
CA ALA A 73 -1.88 -24.62 0.73
C ALA A 73 -2.76 -24.69 -0.53
N SER A 74 -3.89 -23.98 -0.56
CA SER A 74 -4.80 -23.98 -1.71
C SER A 74 -5.59 -22.67 -1.84
N ARG A 75 -6.07 -22.41 -3.06
CA ARG A 75 -6.99 -21.30 -3.35
C ARG A 75 -8.30 -21.41 -2.54
N ALA A 76 -8.75 -22.64 -2.26
CA ALA A 76 -9.93 -22.87 -1.44
C ALA A 76 -9.70 -22.41 0.02
N GLN A 77 -8.54 -22.74 0.61
CA GLN A 77 -8.17 -22.31 1.95
C GLN A 77 -8.03 -20.78 2.04
N GLN A 78 -7.40 -20.17 1.03
CA GLN A 78 -7.31 -18.72 0.91
C GLN A 78 -8.70 -18.07 0.84
N THR A 79 -9.58 -18.58 -0.03
CA THR A 79 -10.95 -18.07 -0.17
C THR A 79 -11.74 -18.19 1.13
N ALA A 80 -11.61 -19.34 1.82
CA ALA A 80 -12.24 -19.56 3.11
C ALA A 80 -11.75 -18.55 4.17
N HIS A 81 -10.45 -18.23 4.18
CA HIS A 81 -9.90 -17.20 5.07
C HIS A 81 -10.52 -15.83 4.80
N TYR A 82 -10.56 -15.36 3.55
CA TYR A 82 -11.09 -14.04 3.19
C TYR A 82 -12.59 -13.90 3.47
N LYS A 83 -13.35 -15.00 3.45
CA LYS A 83 -14.78 -15.02 3.82
C LYS A 83 -15.03 -15.12 5.33
N ASN A 84 -14.00 -15.42 6.13
CA ASN A 84 -14.16 -15.63 7.57
C ASN A 84 -14.40 -14.30 8.31
N HIS A 85 -15.34 -14.29 9.26
CA HIS A 85 -15.62 -13.12 10.10
C HIS A 85 -14.40 -12.58 10.84
N TRP A 86 -13.46 -13.45 11.23
CA TRP A 86 -12.20 -13.04 11.84
C TRP A 86 -11.37 -12.12 10.92
N HIS A 87 -11.32 -12.42 9.62
CA HIS A 87 -10.62 -11.59 8.64
C HIS A 87 -11.27 -10.20 8.56
N THR A 88 -12.59 -10.15 8.42
CA THR A 88 -13.35 -8.89 8.40
C THR A 88 -13.12 -8.06 9.67
N TYR A 89 -13.04 -8.72 10.83
CA TYR A 89 -12.76 -8.04 12.10
C TYR A 89 -11.36 -7.43 12.14
N ASN A 90 -10.33 -8.17 11.71
CA ASN A 90 -8.96 -7.65 11.60
C ASN A 90 -8.84 -6.53 10.58
N LEU A 91 -9.58 -6.61 9.47
CA LEU A 91 -9.64 -5.55 8.45
C LEU A 91 -10.19 -4.26 9.05
N LYS A 92 -11.31 -4.33 9.79
CA LYS A 92 -11.86 -3.18 10.51
C LYS A 92 -10.84 -2.60 11.50
N ARG A 93 -10.18 -3.43 12.29
CA ARG A 93 -9.15 -2.97 13.25
C ARG A 93 -8.03 -2.20 12.56
N LYS A 94 -7.53 -2.72 11.45
CA LYS A 94 -6.45 -2.09 10.67
C LYS A 94 -6.86 -0.73 10.11
N LEU A 95 -8.11 -0.60 9.62
CA LEU A 95 -8.66 0.69 9.17
C LEU A 95 -8.70 1.75 10.29
N PHE A 96 -8.86 1.32 11.55
CA PHE A 96 -8.81 2.20 12.72
C PHE A 96 -7.42 2.26 13.38
N GLY A 97 -6.36 1.86 12.68
CA GLY A 97 -4.98 1.91 13.18
C GLY A 97 -4.67 0.92 14.31
N LYS A 98 -5.54 -0.06 14.56
CA LYS A 98 -5.34 -1.08 15.60
C LYS A 98 -4.66 -2.32 15.02
N SER A 99 -3.79 -2.94 15.82
CA SER A 99 -3.14 -4.21 15.46
C SER A 99 -4.15 -5.34 15.27
N PRO A 100 -3.94 -6.25 14.29
CA PRO A 100 -4.77 -7.42 14.10
C PRO A 100 -4.70 -8.36 15.31
N LEU A 101 -5.77 -9.12 15.54
CA LEU A 101 -5.82 -10.16 16.56
C LEU A 101 -5.48 -11.52 15.95
N SER A 102 -4.88 -12.39 16.76
CA SER A 102 -4.79 -13.82 16.45
C SER A 102 -6.18 -14.46 16.46
N LEU A 103 -6.31 -15.63 15.83
CA LEU A 103 -7.59 -16.36 15.81
C LEU A 103 -8.04 -16.74 17.23
N GLY A 104 -7.09 -17.15 18.10
CA GLY A 104 -7.38 -17.44 19.51
C GLY A 104 -7.92 -16.21 20.26
N GLN A 105 -7.27 -15.05 20.10
CA GLN A 105 -7.72 -13.80 20.71
C GLN A 105 -9.09 -13.34 20.21
N PHE A 106 -9.40 -13.59 18.93
CA PHE A 106 -10.72 -13.31 18.37
C PHE A 106 -11.79 -14.23 18.98
N ASN A 107 -11.49 -15.52 19.14
CA ASN A 107 -12.42 -16.49 19.73
C ASN A 107 -12.68 -16.23 21.21
N SER A 108 -11.64 -15.91 22.01
CA SER A 108 -11.82 -15.59 23.43
C SER A 108 -12.80 -14.45 23.67
N ARG A 109 -12.71 -13.37 22.87
CA ARG A 109 -13.61 -12.21 22.96
C ARG A 109 -15.06 -12.57 22.61
N ARG A 110 -15.27 -13.52 21.70
CA ARG A 110 -16.61 -13.98 21.34
C ARG A 110 -17.24 -14.85 22.42
N CYS A 111 -16.46 -15.69 23.10
CA CYS A 111 -16.95 -16.49 24.22
C CYS A 111 -17.34 -15.63 25.42
N GLU A 112 -16.64 -14.52 25.67
CA GLU A 112 -17.01 -13.56 26.72
C GLU A 112 -18.36 -12.89 26.44
N ASP A 113 -18.63 -12.52 25.19
CA ASP A 113 -19.90 -11.87 24.79
C ASP A 113 -21.11 -12.84 24.76
N GLU A 114 -20.92 -14.15 24.56
CA GLU A 114 -22.01 -15.16 24.57
C GLU A 114 -22.34 -15.69 25.97
N SER A 115 -21.54 -15.35 26.99
CA SER A 115 -21.71 -15.80 28.38
C SER A 115 -22.42 -14.78 29.28
N ASN A 116 -22.93 -13.67 28.72
CA ASN A 116 -23.61 -12.59 29.41
C ASN A 116 -24.96 -12.28 28.76
#